data_AF-A0A0S7YKG7-F1
#
_entry.id   AF-A0A0S7YKG7-F1
#
_cell.length_a   1.000
_cell.length_b   1.000
_cell.length_c   1.000
_cell.angle_alpha   90.00
_cell.angle_beta   90.00
_cell.angle_gamma   90.00
#
_symmetry.space_group_name_H-M   'P 1'
#
loop_
_entity.id
_entity.type
_entity.pdbx_description
1 polymer ?
#
loop_
_entity_poly.entity_id
_entity_poly.type
_entity_poly.pdbx_seq_one_letter_code
_entity_poly.pdbx_strand_id
1 'polypeptide(L)'
;MCGIAGIIRAGGAPVDPGVLGRMVAALVHRGPDEEGVWIDARGGAGLGVRRLAVIDPPGSHQPMANEDDSLRLAYNGEIYNYGALRRRLEACGHRFASAGDTEVLVHLYEDDGPNLLARLVGMFAFALWDAKARRLLLARDRLGQKPLYWWHGPTGLAFASEPAALLECPDVPRDLDPQAIGTFLRFGYVPAPATGLAGIRKLEPAHYLEFDAAANRIAGPTRYWDVPRGPPDAETSPAAWRDRLLATLSAAVRARLAADVPLGVVLSGGLDSSAVAALAAEHAGGRLRTFTVRFAETGWDESPYAREVAGRLGTEHTEVDVEPKCVEALETLVRRHGEPFADSSAVAVYYLAREARHDVTVALSGDGGDESFGGYPRHAAMAMSEGLAACIRRRLAVLGRRMPPRPGRKSRWNAARRFLSGLALDPLPRYLAWRSLFSSDDLAALVAPDFAAEALADDPLERWRVLIRDLDARPWADRTMAIDLQDYLPNDCLAKVDVASMAHGLEVRSPLLDHR
;
A
#
# COMPACT_ATOMS: atom_id res chain seq x y z
N MET A 1 -1.79 -8.03 -11.43
CA MET A 1 -0.91 -6.95 -10.92
C MET A 1 -0.13 -6.35 -12.06
N CYS A 2 0.02 -5.04 -12.14
CA CYS A 2 0.65 -4.41 -13.31
C CYS A 2 1.63 -3.31 -12.88
N GLY A 3 2.46 -2.87 -13.81
CA GLY A 3 3.08 -1.55 -13.76
C GLY A 3 2.40 -0.65 -14.77
N ILE A 4 1.97 0.55 -14.36
CA ILE A 4 1.42 1.57 -15.25
C ILE A 4 2.35 2.76 -15.33
N ALA A 5 2.41 3.40 -16.50
CA ALA A 5 3.18 4.61 -16.74
C ALA A 5 2.50 5.48 -17.81
N GLY A 6 2.74 6.78 -17.79
CA GLY A 6 2.24 7.65 -18.85
C GLY A 6 2.74 9.08 -18.78
N ILE A 7 2.59 9.77 -19.91
CA ILE A 7 2.97 11.17 -20.13
C ILE A 7 1.80 11.87 -20.82
N ILE A 8 1.33 12.96 -20.24
CA ILE A 8 0.35 13.85 -20.84
C ILE A 8 0.99 15.22 -21.05
N ARG A 9 1.11 15.62 -22.31
CA ARG A 9 1.72 16.89 -22.71
C ARG A 9 0.71 18.04 -22.67
N ALA A 10 1.12 19.12 -22.02
CA ALA A 10 0.40 20.39 -22.07
C ALA A 10 0.46 20.98 -23.49
N GLY A 11 -0.61 21.67 -23.90
CA GLY A 11 -0.61 22.43 -25.16
C GLY A 11 -0.54 21.60 -26.45
N GLY A 12 -0.58 20.26 -26.37
CA GLY A 12 -0.60 19.37 -27.53
C GLY A 12 0.76 19.04 -28.14
N ALA A 13 1.87 19.29 -27.44
CA ALA A 13 3.17 18.76 -27.84
C ALA A 13 3.10 17.22 -27.92
N PRO A 14 3.81 16.57 -28.85
CA PRO A 14 3.79 15.12 -28.96
C PRO A 14 4.53 14.46 -27.78
N VAL A 15 4.01 13.32 -27.32
CA VAL A 15 4.73 12.39 -26.45
C VAL A 15 5.82 11.71 -27.27
N ASP A 16 7.03 11.65 -26.72
CA ASP A 16 8.13 10.88 -27.30
C ASP A 16 7.90 9.38 -27.03
N PRO A 17 7.66 8.54 -28.06
CA PRO A 17 7.45 7.11 -27.88
C PRO A 17 8.64 6.40 -27.23
N GLY A 18 9.87 6.87 -27.47
CA GLY A 18 11.08 6.30 -26.90
C GLY A 18 11.20 6.57 -25.40
N VAL A 19 10.73 7.73 -24.92
CA VAL A 19 10.64 8.01 -23.48
C VAL A 19 9.61 7.09 -22.84
N LEU A 20 8.37 7.04 -23.38
CA LEU A 20 7.31 6.19 -22.85
C LEU A 20 7.72 4.71 -22.82
N GLY A 21 8.36 4.22 -23.88
CA GLY A 21 8.89 2.86 -23.94
C GLY A 21 9.91 2.55 -22.84
N ARG A 22 10.79 3.48 -22.49
CA ARG A 22 11.72 3.30 -21.35
C ARG A 22 11.00 3.29 -20.01
N MET A 23 10.00 4.15 -19.81
CA MET A 23 9.18 4.13 -18.59
C MET A 23 8.50 2.76 -18.40
N VAL A 24 7.95 2.20 -19.49
CA VAL A 24 7.30 0.87 -19.49
C VAL A 24 8.32 -0.26 -19.31
N ALA A 25 9.51 -0.15 -19.90
CA ALA A 25 10.60 -1.12 -19.71
C ALA A 25 11.11 -1.18 -18.27
N ALA A 26 11.12 -0.04 -17.55
CA ALA A 26 11.51 0.01 -16.14
C ALA A 26 10.57 -0.78 -15.20
N LEU A 27 9.37 -1.17 -15.67
CA LEU A 27 8.33 -1.84 -14.88
C LEU A 27 8.15 -3.34 -15.21
N VAL A 28 9.02 -3.94 -16.03
CA VAL A 28 8.90 -5.34 -16.50
C VAL A 28 8.72 -6.33 -15.35
N HIS A 29 9.43 -6.13 -14.23
CA HIS A 29 9.34 -7.04 -13.07
C HIS A 29 7.94 -7.14 -12.49
N ARG A 30 7.13 -6.07 -12.59
CA ARG A 30 5.75 -6.05 -12.08
C ARG A 30 4.77 -6.80 -12.99
N GLY A 31 5.07 -6.89 -14.28
CA GLY A 31 4.16 -7.44 -15.28
C GLY A 31 4.94 -8.04 -16.45
N PRO A 32 5.47 -9.25 -16.26
CA PRO A 32 6.35 -9.89 -17.24
C PRO A 32 5.60 -10.50 -18.44
N ASP A 33 4.27 -10.61 -18.38
CA ASP A 33 3.50 -11.41 -19.34
C ASP A 33 3.18 -10.63 -20.63
N GLU A 34 2.90 -9.33 -20.52
CA GLU A 34 2.50 -8.52 -21.67
C GLU A 34 2.94 -7.05 -21.54
N GLU A 35 3.27 -6.46 -22.69
CA GLU A 35 3.55 -5.04 -22.87
C GLU A 35 2.41 -4.38 -23.63
N GLY A 36 1.98 -3.21 -23.16
CA GLY A 36 1.06 -2.36 -23.88
C GLY A 36 1.52 -0.91 -23.88
N VAL A 37 1.45 -0.28 -25.05
CA VAL A 37 1.74 1.16 -25.23
C VAL A 37 0.66 1.74 -26.14
N TRP A 38 0.11 2.88 -25.74
CA TRP A 38 -0.85 3.64 -26.52
C TRP A 38 -0.45 5.10 -26.54
N ILE A 39 -0.55 5.74 -27.71
CA ILE A 39 -0.39 7.18 -27.89
C ILE A 39 -1.64 7.69 -28.60
N ASP A 40 -2.22 8.75 -28.06
CA ASP A 40 -3.40 9.43 -28.60
C ASP A 40 -3.18 9.86 -30.06
N ALA A 41 -4.27 9.92 -30.84
CA ALA A 41 -4.22 10.34 -32.23
C ALA A 41 -3.64 11.76 -32.42
N ARG A 42 -3.80 12.65 -31.43
CA ARG A 42 -3.19 13.99 -31.45
C ARG A 42 -1.76 14.01 -30.92
N GLY A 43 -1.23 12.87 -30.48
CA GLY A 43 0.10 12.69 -29.93
C GLY A 43 0.30 13.24 -28.51
N GLY A 44 -0.68 13.97 -27.95
CA GLY A 44 -0.52 14.70 -26.67
C GLY A 44 -0.64 13.87 -25.41
N ALA A 45 -1.06 12.61 -25.51
CA ALA A 45 -1.21 11.70 -24.37
C ALA A 45 -0.64 10.33 -24.73
N GLY A 46 0.07 9.72 -23.77
CA GLY A 46 0.62 8.39 -23.91
C GLY A 46 0.47 7.61 -22.61
N LEU A 47 -0.05 6.38 -22.72
CA LEU A 47 -0.25 5.46 -21.61
C LEU A 47 0.47 4.15 -21.92
N GLY A 48 1.01 3.50 -20.89
CA GLY A 48 1.70 2.24 -21.03
C GLY A 48 1.51 1.33 -19.82
N VAL A 49 1.56 0.02 -20.06
CA VAL A 49 1.33 -1.03 -19.08
C VAL A 49 2.32 -2.17 -19.26
N ARG A 50 2.81 -2.69 -18.13
CA ARG A 50 3.38 -4.03 -17.98
C ARG A 50 2.39 -4.87 -17.21
N ARG A 51 1.86 -5.92 -17.83
CA ARG A 51 0.75 -6.70 -17.30
C ARG A 51 1.22 -8.04 -16.73
N LEU A 52 0.81 -8.36 -15.51
CA LEU A 52 0.74 -9.73 -15.00
C LEU A 52 -0.70 -10.20 -15.24
N ALA A 53 -0.86 -11.21 -16.10
CA ALA A 53 -2.16 -11.70 -16.52
C ALA A 53 -2.74 -12.66 -15.46
N VAL A 54 -3.70 -12.18 -14.67
CA VAL A 54 -4.31 -12.94 -13.56
C VAL A 54 -5.75 -13.36 -13.85
N ILE A 55 -6.58 -12.44 -14.36
CA ILE A 55 -7.96 -12.70 -14.81
C ILE A 55 -8.04 -12.38 -16.28
N ASP A 56 -8.76 -13.23 -17.01
CA ASP A 56 -8.95 -13.16 -18.46
C ASP A 56 -7.63 -12.87 -19.20
N PRO A 57 -6.62 -13.76 -19.10
CA PRO A 57 -5.34 -13.58 -19.77
C PRO A 57 -5.45 -13.25 -21.27
N PRO A 58 -6.33 -13.86 -22.08
CA PRO A 58 -6.39 -13.58 -23.50
C PRO A 58 -7.22 -12.34 -23.89
N GLY A 59 -8.10 -11.82 -23.01
CA GLY A 59 -9.07 -10.79 -23.38
C GLY A 59 -8.83 -9.41 -22.76
N SER A 60 -8.16 -9.32 -21.61
CA SER A 60 -8.05 -8.08 -20.84
C SER A 60 -6.75 -7.30 -21.11
N HIS A 61 -6.45 -7.07 -22.39
CA HIS A 61 -5.30 -6.28 -22.84
C HIS A 61 -5.39 -4.82 -22.38
N GLN A 62 -4.24 -4.19 -22.14
CA GLN A 62 -4.16 -2.80 -21.72
C GLN A 62 -3.05 -2.05 -22.48
N PRO A 63 -3.11 -0.72 -22.69
CA PRO A 63 -4.17 0.19 -22.28
C PRO A 63 -5.54 -0.05 -22.96
N MET A 64 -6.60 -0.17 -22.16
CA MET A 64 -7.93 -0.60 -22.58
C MET A 64 -8.80 0.57 -23.05
N ALA A 65 -9.48 0.40 -24.18
CA ALA A 65 -10.45 1.37 -24.71
C ALA A 65 -11.87 1.07 -24.23
N ASN A 66 -12.74 2.09 -24.27
CA ASN A 66 -14.19 1.88 -24.38
C ASN A 66 -14.60 1.61 -25.86
N GLU A 67 -15.89 1.42 -26.14
CA GLU A 67 -16.36 0.96 -27.46
C GLU A 67 -16.13 1.96 -28.60
N ASP A 68 -16.03 3.25 -28.30
CA ASP A 68 -15.83 4.33 -29.29
C ASP A 68 -14.40 4.90 -29.30
N ASP A 69 -13.48 4.27 -28.59
CA ASP A 69 -12.07 4.66 -28.47
C ASP A 69 -11.82 6.06 -27.87
N SER A 70 -12.85 6.68 -27.27
CA SER A 70 -12.73 8.02 -26.67
C SER A 70 -12.13 8.03 -25.27
N LEU A 71 -12.11 6.88 -24.60
CA LEU A 71 -11.46 6.68 -23.31
C LEU A 71 -10.30 5.70 -23.45
N ARG A 72 -9.23 5.91 -22.68
CA ARG A 72 -8.13 4.95 -22.55
C ARG A 72 -7.73 4.74 -21.11
N LEU A 73 -7.64 3.48 -20.68
CA LEU A 73 -7.34 3.08 -19.30
C LEU A 73 -6.03 2.29 -19.21
N ALA A 74 -5.16 2.70 -18.30
CA ALA A 74 -4.05 1.89 -17.79
C ALA A 74 -4.31 1.57 -16.31
N TYR A 75 -4.28 0.28 -15.95
CA TYR A 75 -4.77 -0.22 -14.68
C TYR A 75 -3.83 -1.25 -14.02
N ASN A 76 -3.53 -1.02 -12.74
CA ASN A 76 -2.85 -1.94 -11.85
C ASN A 76 -3.74 -2.24 -10.64
N GLY A 77 -4.36 -3.42 -10.60
CA GLY A 77 -5.21 -3.78 -9.47
C GLY A 77 -6.03 -5.04 -9.69
N GLU A 78 -7.02 -5.21 -8.80
CA GLU A 78 -8.13 -6.15 -8.91
C GLU A 78 -9.42 -5.51 -8.34
N ILE A 79 -10.52 -5.51 -9.10
CA ILE A 79 -11.85 -5.07 -8.66
C ILE A 79 -12.69 -6.28 -8.26
N TYR A 80 -12.62 -6.68 -6.99
CA TYR A 80 -13.30 -7.87 -6.46
C TYR A 80 -14.83 -7.92 -6.65
N ASN A 81 -15.49 -6.77 -6.83
CA ASN A 81 -16.94 -6.72 -7.12
C ASN A 81 -17.28 -6.54 -8.61
N TYR A 82 -16.33 -6.73 -9.53
CA TYR A 82 -16.52 -6.49 -10.97
C TYR A 82 -17.71 -7.25 -11.56
N GLY A 83 -17.94 -8.51 -11.16
CA GLY A 83 -19.06 -9.30 -11.70
C GLY A 83 -20.44 -8.72 -11.38
N ALA A 84 -20.60 -8.06 -10.22
CA ALA A 84 -21.84 -7.35 -9.88
C ALA A 84 -21.97 -6.02 -10.65
N LEU A 85 -20.85 -5.31 -10.82
CA LEU A 85 -20.79 -4.05 -11.57
C LEU A 85 -21.10 -4.29 -13.06
N ARG A 86 -20.50 -5.32 -13.65
CA ARG A 86 -20.72 -5.74 -15.04
C ARG A 86 -22.20 -6.01 -15.33
N ARG A 87 -22.87 -6.83 -14.51
CA ARG A 87 -24.31 -7.11 -14.68
C ARG A 87 -25.16 -5.84 -14.65
N ARG A 88 -24.80 -4.86 -13.80
CA ARG A 88 -25.48 -3.56 -13.77
C ARG A 88 -25.25 -2.79 -15.06
N LEU A 89 -24.01 -2.73 -15.54
CA LEU A 89 -23.62 -1.99 -16.74
C LEU A 89 -24.22 -2.60 -18.01
N GLU A 90 -24.22 -3.92 -18.14
CA GLU A 90 -24.89 -4.63 -19.24
C GLU A 90 -26.40 -4.34 -19.25
N ALA A 91 -27.05 -4.27 -18.08
CA ALA A 91 -28.45 -3.86 -17.96
C ALA A 91 -28.69 -2.38 -18.34
N CYS A 92 -27.66 -1.54 -18.26
CA CYS A 92 -27.67 -0.16 -18.73
C CYS A 92 -27.30 -0.01 -20.22
N GLY A 93 -26.96 -1.11 -20.92
CA GLY A 93 -26.71 -1.14 -22.36
C GLY A 93 -25.24 -1.15 -22.78
N HIS A 94 -24.30 -1.16 -21.83
CA HIS A 94 -22.86 -1.25 -22.09
C HIS A 94 -22.48 -2.62 -22.70
N ARG A 95 -21.48 -2.64 -23.59
CA ARG A 95 -21.04 -3.87 -24.28
C ARG A 95 -19.59 -4.18 -23.97
N PHE A 96 -19.39 -5.29 -23.27
CA PHE A 96 -18.07 -5.77 -22.88
C PHE A 96 -17.40 -6.60 -23.98
N ALA A 97 -16.14 -6.31 -24.25
CA ALA A 97 -15.24 -7.05 -25.14
C ALA A 97 -14.32 -8.02 -24.39
N SER A 98 -14.20 -7.89 -23.07
CA SER A 98 -13.35 -8.72 -22.19
C SER A 98 -14.19 -9.46 -21.14
N ALA A 99 -13.58 -10.47 -20.50
CA ALA A 99 -14.15 -11.17 -19.35
C ALA A 99 -13.59 -10.65 -18.00
N GLY A 100 -12.51 -9.88 -18.04
CA GLY A 100 -11.81 -9.41 -16.84
C GLY A 100 -12.47 -8.25 -16.11
N ASP A 101 -11.85 -7.87 -15.00
CA ASP A 101 -12.29 -6.82 -14.10
C ASP A 101 -11.99 -5.40 -14.63
N THR A 102 -11.06 -5.28 -15.58
CA THR A 102 -10.53 -3.98 -16.04
C THR A 102 -11.58 -3.14 -16.77
N GLU A 103 -12.39 -3.75 -17.62
CA GLU A 103 -13.34 -3.05 -18.51
C GLU A 103 -14.50 -2.39 -17.76
N VAL A 104 -14.82 -2.85 -16.55
CA VAL A 104 -15.85 -2.18 -15.73
C VAL A 104 -15.46 -0.74 -15.40
N LEU A 105 -14.16 -0.42 -15.35
CA LEU A 105 -13.69 0.92 -14.99
C LEU A 105 -13.98 1.95 -16.09
N VAL A 106 -13.80 1.58 -17.37
CA VAL A 106 -14.09 2.51 -18.48
C VAL A 106 -15.58 2.80 -18.56
N HIS A 107 -16.44 1.79 -18.45
CA HIS A 107 -17.89 1.97 -18.50
C HIS A 107 -18.47 2.67 -17.24
N LEU A 108 -17.91 2.41 -16.06
CA LEU A 108 -18.32 3.16 -14.87
C LEU A 108 -17.95 4.64 -14.97
N TYR A 109 -16.83 4.97 -15.62
CA TYR A 109 -16.45 6.36 -15.83
C TYR A 109 -17.43 7.07 -16.79
N GLU A 110 -17.94 6.38 -17.82
CA GLU A 110 -18.96 6.92 -18.71
C GLU A 110 -20.26 7.28 -17.96
N ASP A 111 -20.69 6.42 -17.02
CA ASP A 111 -21.90 6.62 -16.22
C ASP A 111 -21.73 7.70 -15.13
N ASP A 112 -20.64 7.61 -14.36
CA ASP A 112 -20.51 8.28 -13.06
C ASP A 112 -19.33 9.27 -12.97
N GLY A 113 -18.46 9.33 -13.99
CA GLY A 113 -17.19 10.05 -13.94
C GLY A 113 -16.35 9.62 -12.73
N PRO A 114 -15.65 10.54 -12.04
CA PRO A 114 -14.86 10.21 -10.84
C PRO A 114 -15.64 9.55 -9.71
N ASN A 115 -16.98 9.67 -9.67
CA ASN A 115 -17.80 9.03 -8.62
C ASN A 115 -17.82 7.50 -8.72
N LEU A 116 -17.31 6.91 -9.80
CA LEU A 116 -17.13 5.46 -9.93
C LEU A 116 -16.39 4.86 -8.72
N LEU A 117 -15.43 5.61 -8.16
CA LEU A 117 -14.55 5.18 -7.07
C LEU A 117 -15.31 4.74 -5.82
N ALA A 118 -16.46 5.35 -5.55
CA ALA A 118 -17.30 5.01 -4.42
C ALA A 118 -17.87 3.58 -4.53
N ARG A 119 -18.01 3.05 -5.76
CA ARG A 119 -18.62 1.74 -6.04
C ARG A 119 -17.61 0.60 -6.06
N LEU A 120 -16.32 0.89 -6.17
CA LEU A 120 -15.29 -0.13 -6.32
C LEU A 120 -15.02 -0.84 -5.00
N VAL A 121 -14.91 -2.16 -5.01
CA VAL A 121 -14.34 -2.97 -3.92
C VAL A 121 -13.10 -3.64 -4.50
N GLY A 122 -11.91 -3.19 -4.12
CA GLY A 122 -10.69 -3.64 -4.79
C GLY A 122 -9.43 -2.99 -4.25
N MET A 123 -8.30 -3.47 -4.76
CA MET A 123 -6.99 -2.83 -4.66
C MET A 123 -6.64 -2.31 -6.05
N PHE A 124 -6.29 -1.03 -6.20
CA PHE A 124 -6.14 -0.45 -7.53
C PHE A 124 -5.34 0.85 -7.53
N ALA A 125 -4.61 1.03 -8.62
CA ALA A 125 -4.15 2.31 -9.11
C ALA A 125 -4.45 2.34 -10.62
N PHE A 126 -5.05 3.42 -11.12
CA PHE A 126 -5.31 3.56 -12.54
C PHE A 126 -5.13 4.97 -13.05
N ALA A 127 -4.92 5.05 -14.36
CA ALA A 127 -4.89 6.26 -15.17
C ALA A 127 -5.91 6.13 -16.30
N LEU A 128 -6.88 7.03 -16.35
CA LEU A 128 -7.92 7.08 -17.37
C LEU A 128 -7.79 8.40 -18.13
N TRP A 129 -7.56 8.32 -19.43
CA TRP A 129 -7.53 9.45 -20.33
C TRP A 129 -8.86 9.59 -21.07
N ASP A 130 -9.49 10.75 -20.92
CA ASP A 130 -10.64 11.18 -21.70
C ASP A 130 -10.16 12.08 -22.84
N ALA A 131 -10.19 11.54 -24.07
CA ALA A 131 -9.73 12.24 -25.26
C ALA A 131 -10.68 13.39 -25.68
N LYS A 132 -11.97 13.28 -25.38
CA LYS A 132 -12.99 14.31 -25.67
C LYS A 132 -12.79 15.53 -24.77
N ALA A 133 -12.66 15.30 -23.46
CA ALA A 133 -12.45 16.35 -22.47
C ALA A 133 -10.99 16.82 -22.39
N ARG A 134 -10.04 16.05 -22.94
CA ARG A 134 -8.59 16.22 -22.77
C ARG A 134 -8.17 16.21 -21.29
N ARG A 135 -8.70 15.25 -20.55
CA ARG A 135 -8.49 15.12 -19.11
C ARG A 135 -7.90 13.76 -18.76
N LEU A 136 -6.97 13.77 -17.81
CA LEU A 136 -6.47 12.57 -17.16
C LEU A 136 -7.07 12.48 -15.76
N LEU A 137 -7.64 11.33 -15.43
CA LEU A 137 -7.98 10.94 -14.07
C LEU A 137 -6.95 9.91 -13.58
N LEU A 138 -6.23 10.25 -12.51
CA LEU A 138 -5.42 9.30 -11.73
C LEU A 138 -6.19 8.94 -10.47
N ALA A 139 -6.25 7.67 -10.09
CA ALA A 139 -6.91 7.26 -8.85
C ALA A 139 -6.17 6.11 -8.16
N ARG A 140 -6.24 6.11 -6.82
CA ARG A 140 -5.62 5.10 -5.95
C ARG A 140 -6.62 4.56 -4.93
N ASP A 141 -6.55 3.28 -4.62
CA ASP A 141 -7.47 2.60 -3.72
C ASP A 141 -7.46 3.14 -2.28
N ARG A 142 -8.49 2.74 -1.51
CA ARG A 142 -8.83 3.31 -0.20
C ARG A 142 -7.69 3.26 0.81
N LEU A 143 -6.91 2.18 0.80
CA LEU A 143 -5.83 1.95 1.75
C LEU A 143 -4.46 1.96 1.07
N GLY A 144 -4.38 2.40 -0.19
CA GLY A 144 -3.13 2.60 -0.91
C GLY A 144 -2.36 1.30 -1.20
N GLN A 145 -3.04 0.17 -1.36
CA GLN A 145 -2.43 -1.12 -1.67
C GLN A 145 -1.62 -1.10 -2.97
N LYS A 146 -2.03 -0.30 -3.95
CA LYS A 146 -1.29 -0.14 -5.21
C LYS A 146 -0.59 1.21 -5.29
N PRO A 147 0.69 1.27 -5.69
CA PRO A 147 1.43 2.50 -5.75
C PRO A 147 1.06 3.33 -6.99
N LEU A 148 1.04 4.65 -6.83
CA LEU A 148 0.91 5.60 -7.92
C LEU A 148 1.66 6.88 -7.59
N TYR A 149 2.66 7.19 -8.40
CA TYR A 149 3.50 8.38 -8.31
C TYR A 149 3.21 9.29 -9.50
N TRP A 150 3.35 10.59 -9.30
CA TRP A 150 3.15 11.58 -10.35
C TRP A 150 4.05 12.81 -10.17
N TRP A 151 4.30 13.48 -11.28
CA TRP A 151 5.00 14.75 -11.38
C TRP A 151 4.21 15.68 -12.30
N HIS A 152 4.09 16.95 -11.93
CA HIS A 152 3.46 17.98 -12.75
C HIS A 152 4.41 19.17 -12.91
N GLY A 153 4.55 19.67 -14.13
CA GLY A 153 5.42 20.79 -14.44
C GLY A 153 4.99 21.56 -15.69
N PRO A 154 5.88 22.40 -16.23
CA PRO A 154 5.56 23.28 -17.36
C PRO A 154 5.18 22.51 -18.65
N THR A 155 5.71 21.30 -18.83
CA THR A 155 5.49 20.48 -20.04
C THR A 155 4.26 19.58 -19.95
N GLY A 156 3.62 19.48 -18.78
CA GLY A 156 2.47 18.63 -18.52
C GLY A 156 2.66 17.74 -17.29
N LEU A 157 2.08 16.54 -17.34
CA LEU A 157 2.06 15.59 -16.22
C LEU A 157 2.66 14.24 -16.65
N ALA A 158 3.48 13.65 -15.79
CA ALA A 158 3.93 12.26 -15.90
C ALA A 158 3.49 11.46 -14.67
N PHE A 159 3.18 10.18 -14.85
CA PHE A 159 2.84 9.28 -13.75
C PHE A 159 3.45 7.89 -13.95
N ALA A 160 3.68 7.16 -12.86
CA ALA A 160 4.02 5.74 -12.93
C ALA A 160 3.73 5.00 -11.61
N SER A 161 3.74 3.66 -11.65
CA SER A 161 3.67 2.81 -10.45
C SER A 161 4.93 2.89 -9.57
N GLU A 162 6.09 3.25 -10.12
CA GLU A 162 7.36 3.32 -9.37
C GLU A 162 8.16 4.58 -9.77
N PRO A 163 8.92 5.21 -8.84
CA PRO A 163 9.72 6.39 -9.15
C PRO A 163 10.74 6.16 -10.28
N ALA A 164 11.34 4.97 -10.35
CA ALA A 164 12.31 4.63 -11.38
C ALA A 164 11.76 4.83 -12.81
N ALA A 165 10.49 4.47 -13.04
CA ALA A 165 9.84 4.68 -14.32
C ALA A 165 9.54 6.17 -14.60
N LEU A 166 9.20 6.96 -13.58
CA LEU A 166 9.06 8.42 -13.73
C LEU A 166 10.39 9.08 -14.12
N LEU A 167 11.50 8.63 -13.53
CA LEU A 167 12.83 9.19 -13.75
C LEU A 167 13.40 8.95 -15.15
N GLU A 168 12.76 8.10 -15.97
CA GLU A 168 13.05 7.95 -17.40
C GLU A 168 12.56 9.14 -18.22
N CYS A 169 11.61 9.93 -17.68
CA CYS A 169 11.14 11.17 -18.28
C CYS A 169 12.16 12.30 -18.02
N PRO A 170 12.73 12.93 -19.07
CA PRO A 170 13.77 13.96 -18.90
C PRO A 170 13.33 15.21 -18.13
N ASP A 171 12.03 15.49 -18.11
CA ASP A 171 11.48 16.68 -17.44
C ASP A 171 11.37 16.51 -15.92
N VAL A 172 11.45 15.27 -15.43
CA VAL A 172 11.29 14.96 -14.01
C VAL A 172 12.61 15.20 -13.28
N PRO A 173 12.63 16.08 -12.25
CA PRO A 173 13.84 16.37 -11.49
C PRO A 173 14.33 15.15 -10.69
N ARG A 174 15.63 15.15 -10.38
CA ARG A 174 16.32 14.10 -9.62
C ARG A 174 16.89 14.60 -8.29
N ASP A 175 16.53 15.81 -7.90
CA ASP A 175 16.95 16.40 -6.65
C ASP A 175 16.32 15.65 -5.48
N LEU A 176 17.06 15.51 -4.38
CA LEU A 176 16.53 14.93 -3.16
C LEU A 176 15.63 15.94 -2.45
N ASP A 177 14.62 15.45 -1.74
CA ASP A 177 13.78 16.26 -0.86
C ASP A 177 14.30 16.17 0.59
N PRO A 178 14.95 17.22 1.14
CA PRO A 178 15.52 17.16 2.49
C PRO A 178 14.49 16.89 3.58
N GLN A 179 13.26 17.40 3.46
CA GLN A 179 12.17 17.17 4.41
C GLN A 179 11.73 15.71 4.40
N ALA A 180 11.61 15.13 3.21
CA ALA A 180 11.30 13.71 3.06
C ALA A 180 12.39 12.81 3.67
N ILE A 181 13.67 13.15 3.48
CA ILE A 181 14.79 12.42 4.09
C ILE A 181 14.75 12.55 5.62
N GLY A 182 14.50 13.74 6.18
CA GLY A 182 14.33 13.92 7.63
C GLY A 182 13.18 13.08 8.19
N THR A 183 12.09 12.98 7.44
CA THR A 183 10.92 12.14 7.77
C THR A 183 11.27 10.65 7.70
N PHE A 184 12.01 10.21 6.68
CA PHE A 184 12.52 8.85 6.55
C PHE A 184 13.40 8.47 7.75
N LEU A 185 14.35 9.33 8.13
CA LEU A 185 15.21 9.06 9.29
C LEU A 185 14.35 8.91 10.55
N ARG A 186 13.26 9.67 10.69
CA ARG A 186 12.36 9.52 11.85
C ARG A 186 11.58 8.20 11.84
N PHE A 187 10.97 7.83 10.72
CA PHE A 187 9.96 6.75 10.69
C PHE A 187 10.43 5.42 10.07
N GLY A 188 11.48 5.47 9.26
CA GLY A 188 11.95 4.36 8.42
C GLY A 188 11.35 4.33 7.02
N TYR A 189 10.45 5.26 6.69
CA TYR A 189 9.80 5.37 5.39
C TYR A 189 9.43 6.84 5.12
N VAL A 190 9.21 7.18 3.85
CA VAL A 190 8.66 8.48 3.45
C VAL A 190 7.16 8.32 3.23
N PRO A 191 6.31 9.04 3.96
CA PRO A 191 4.87 8.97 3.76
C PRO A 191 4.37 9.81 2.59
N ALA A 192 3.28 9.37 1.97
CA ALA A 192 2.54 10.19 1.00
C ALA A 192 2.07 11.53 1.63
N PRO A 193 2.02 12.63 0.86
CA PRO A 193 2.28 12.69 -0.58
C PRO A 193 3.76 12.86 -0.98
N ALA A 194 4.67 13.08 -0.02
CA ALA A 194 6.09 13.32 -0.31
C ALA A 194 6.79 12.06 -0.83
N THR A 195 7.89 12.24 -1.56
CA THR A 195 8.84 11.15 -1.88
C THR A 195 10.24 11.58 -1.51
N GLY A 196 11.20 10.65 -1.47
CA GLY A 196 12.62 11.02 -1.33
C GLY A 196 13.17 11.93 -2.44
N LEU A 197 12.40 12.18 -3.51
CA LEU A 197 12.76 12.98 -4.67
C LEU A 197 11.88 14.23 -4.74
N ALA A 198 12.51 15.40 -4.83
CA ALA A 198 11.81 16.67 -4.91
C ALA A 198 10.95 16.73 -6.19
N GLY A 199 9.73 17.27 -6.08
CA GLY A 199 8.81 17.42 -7.21
C GLY A 199 8.01 16.17 -7.58
N ILE A 200 8.43 14.97 -7.16
CA ILE A 200 7.64 13.73 -7.34
C ILE A 200 6.75 13.54 -6.12
N ARG A 201 5.46 13.24 -6.37
CA ARG A 201 4.47 13.00 -5.32
C ARG A 201 3.87 11.61 -5.42
N LYS A 202 3.62 10.97 -4.27
CA LYS A 202 2.71 9.82 -4.15
C LYS A 202 1.28 10.33 -4.14
N LEU A 203 0.40 9.74 -4.95
CA LEU A 203 -1.04 9.96 -4.77
C LEU A 203 -1.46 9.30 -3.45
N GLU A 204 -2.10 10.04 -2.56
CA GLU A 204 -2.51 9.53 -1.26
C GLU A 204 -3.55 8.39 -1.38
N PRO A 205 -3.60 7.44 -0.42
CA PRO A 205 -4.68 6.47 -0.32
C PRO A 205 -6.05 7.15 -0.35
N ALA A 206 -7.04 6.53 -1.01
CA ALA A 206 -8.40 7.06 -1.14
C ALA A 206 -8.51 8.42 -1.86
N HIS A 207 -7.54 8.77 -2.72
CA HIS A 207 -7.59 10.01 -3.51
C HIS A 207 -7.61 9.74 -5.01
N TYR A 208 -8.16 10.71 -5.73
CA TYR A 208 -7.97 10.86 -7.17
C TYR A 208 -7.44 12.26 -7.50
N LEU A 209 -6.82 12.39 -8.66
CA LEU A 209 -6.26 13.62 -9.19
C LEU A 209 -6.75 13.80 -10.63
N GLU A 210 -7.27 14.97 -10.94
CA GLU A 210 -7.67 15.34 -12.31
C GLU A 210 -6.70 16.35 -12.90
N PHE A 211 -6.22 16.08 -14.11
CA PHE A 211 -5.36 16.97 -14.87
C PHE A 211 -6.02 17.39 -16.19
N ASP A 212 -6.14 18.71 -16.36
CA ASP A 212 -6.59 19.36 -17.59
C ASP A 212 -5.37 19.67 -18.45
N ALA A 213 -5.21 18.91 -19.54
CA ALA A 213 -4.07 19.03 -20.44
C ALA A 213 -4.11 20.29 -21.32
N ALA A 214 -5.30 20.89 -21.53
CA ALA A 214 -5.44 22.11 -22.30
C ALA A 214 -4.99 23.33 -21.48
N ALA A 215 -5.37 23.37 -20.20
CA ALA A 215 -5.00 24.44 -19.27
C ALA A 215 -3.65 24.21 -18.57
N ASN A 216 -3.04 23.03 -18.73
CA ASN A 216 -1.91 22.56 -17.91
C ASN A 216 -2.15 22.71 -16.41
N ARG A 217 -3.32 22.26 -15.94
CA ARG A 217 -3.78 22.51 -14.58
C ARG A 217 -4.24 21.24 -13.90
N ILE A 218 -3.81 21.06 -12.66
CA ILE A 218 -4.37 20.08 -11.75
C ILE A 218 -5.38 20.75 -10.82
N ALA A 219 -6.51 20.10 -10.57
CA ALA A 219 -7.25 20.29 -9.33
C ALA A 219 -6.56 19.40 -8.30
N GLY A 220 -6.17 19.92 -7.13
CA GLY A 220 -5.42 19.13 -6.14
C GLY A 220 -6.10 17.79 -5.79
N PRO A 221 -5.36 16.81 -5.23
CA PRO A 221 -5.92 15.49 -4.93
C PRO A 221 -7.21 15.57 -4.12
N THR A 222 -8.25 14.87 -4.57
CA THR A 222 -9.56 14.82 -3.92
C THR A 222 -9.76 13.49 -3.24
N ARG A 223 -10.00 13.53 -1.93
CA ARG A 223 -10.34 12.34 -1.13
C ARG A 223 -11.75 11.87 -1.46
N TYR A 224 -11.91 10.61 -1.86
CA TYR A 224 -13.22 10.02 -2.15
C TYR A 224 -13.71 9.05 -1.05
N TRP A 225 -12.83 8.66 -0.11
CA TRP A 225 -13.18 7.78 1.00
C TRP A 225 -12.37 8.15 2.26
N ASP A 226 -12.94 7.90 3.44
CA ASP A 226 -12.30 8.11 4.73
C ASP A 226 -12.63 6.96 5.69
N VAL A 227 -11.78 6.74 6.69
CA VAL A 227 -12.00 5.71 7.71
C VAL A 227 -13.29 6.02 8.47
N PRO A 228 -14.21 5.06 8.68
CA PRO A 228 -15.43 5.29 9.46
C PRO A 228 -15.12 5.81 10.87
N ARG A 229 -15.65 6.99 11.20
CA ARG A 229 -15.39 7.69 12.49
C ARG A 229 -16.52 7.53 13.52
N GLY A 230 -17.63 6.90 13.14
CA GLY A 230 -18.82 6.77 13.98
C GLY A 230 -18.61 5.90 15.23
N PRO A 231 -19.46 6.07 16.27
CA PRO A 231 -19.47 5.15 17.40
C PRO A 231 -19.80 3.72 16.91
N PRO A 232 -19.27 2.67 17.56
CA PRO A 232 -19.76 1.32 17.30
C PRO A 232 -21.27 1.30 17.52
N ASP A 233 -21.97 0.50 16.73
CA ASP A 233 -23.41 0.29 16.90
C ASP A 233 -23.68 -0.24 18.31
N ALA A 234 -24.24 0.62 19.17
CA ALA A 234 -24.41 0.38 20.59
C ALA A 234 -25.40 -0.76 20.89
N GLU A 235 -26.20 -1.16 19.90
CA GLU A 235 -27.24 -2.18 20.05
C GLU A 235 -26.75 -3.59 19.64
N THR A 236 -25.53 -3.72 19.10
CA THR A 236 -25.02 -5.01 18.63
C THR A 236 -24.24 -5.76 19.71
N SER A 237 -24.69 -6.97 20.05
CA SER A 237 -24.00 -7.83 21.02
C SER A 237 -22.61 -8.30 20.52
N PRO A 238 -21.65 -8.64 21.41
CA PRO A 238 -20.34 -9.16 20.99
C PRO A 238 -20.43 -10.42 20.11
N ALA A 239 -21.42 -11.29 20.34
CA ALA A 239 -21.65 -12.47 19.50
C ALA A 239 -22.11 -12.09 18.09
N ALA A 240 -23.01 -11.10 17.96
CA ALA A 240 -23.44 -10.60 16.66
C ALA A 240 -22.28 -9.92 15.89
N TRP A 241 -21.41 -9.18 16.59
CA TRP A 241 -20.19 -8.64 15.99
C TRP A 241 -19.24 -9.72 15.49
N ARG A 242 -19.02 -10.78 16.28
CA ARG A 242 -18.22 -11.93 15.87
C ARG A 242 -18.79 -12.58 14.60
N ASP A 243 -20.09 -12.85 14.58
CA ASP A 243 -20.72 -13.55 13.45
C ASP A 243 -20.70 -12.69 12.18
N ARG A 244 -20.95 -11.38 12.31
CA ARG A 244 -20.81 -10.42 11.21
C ARG A 244 -19.38 -10.34 10.70
N LEU A 245 -18.39 -10.23 11.59
CA LEU A 245 -16.98 -10.18 11.23
C LEU A 245 -16.57 -11.45 10.45
N LEU A 246 -16.92 -12.62 10.94
CA LEU A 246 -16.61 -13.89 10.26
C LEU A 246 -17.28 -13.98 8.89
N ALA A 247 -18.55 -13.57 8.77
CA ALA A 247 -19.26 -13.57 7.49
C ALA A 247 -18.62 -12.58 6.49
N THR A 248 -18.30 -11.36 6.92
CA THR A 248 -17.64 -10.35 6.09
C THR A 248 -16.25 -10.81 5.67
N LEU A 249 -15.43 -11.31 6.59
CA LEU A 249 -14.08 -11.79 6.28
C LEU A 249 -14.12 -13.00 5.35
N SER A 250 -15.02 -13.94 5.57
CA SER A 250 -15.23 -15.09 4.67
C SER A 250 -15.60 -14.63 3.25
N ALA A 251 -16.51 -13.65 3.12
CA ALA A 251 -16.84 -13.06 1.82
C ALA A 251 -15.67 -12.31 1.18
N ALA A 252 -14.86 -11.59 1.96
CA ALA A 252 -13.67 -10.87 1.50
C ALA A 252 -12.59 -11.82 1.00
N VAL A 253 -12.36 -12.94 1.71
CA VAL A 253 -11.45 -14.02 1.29
C VAL A 253 -11.95 -14.65 0.00
N ARG A 254 -13.22 -15.08 -0.05
CA ARG A 254 -13.81 -15.70 -1.25
C ARG A 254 -13.65 -14.82 -2.49
N ALA A 255 -13.90 -13.51 -2.37
CA ALA A 255 -13.77 -12.59 -3.51
C ALA A 255 -12.32 -12.45 -4.01
N ARG A 256 -11.33 -12.63 -3.13
CA ARG A 256 -9.89 -12.58 -3.47
C ARG A 256 -9.32 -13.89 -4.01
N LEU A 257 -10.09 -14.98 -3.93
CA LEU A 257 -9.75 -16.26 -4.57
C LEU A 257 -10.07 -16.29 -6.07
N ALA A 258 -10.74 -15.27 -6.62
CA ALA A 258 -11.04 -15.19 -8.04
C ALA A 258 -9.75 -14.95 -8.85
N ALA A 259 -9.27 -15.97 -9.55
CA ALA A 259 -8.10 -15.92 -10.42
C ALA A 259 -8.18 -17.04 -11.48
N ASP A 260 -7.70 -16.79 -12.70
CA ASP A 260 -7.57 -17.80 -13.77
C ASP A 260 -6.18 -18.46 -13.76
N VAL A 261 -5.38 -18.17 -12.73
CA VAL A 261 -4.01 -18.64 -12.52
C VAL A 261 -3.85 -19.26 -11.13
N PRO A 262 -2.82 -20.12 -10.90
CA PRO A 262 -2.60 -20.72 -9.59
C PRO A 262 -2.41 -19.69 -8.48
N LEU A 263 -3.01 -19.96 -7.32
CA LEU A 263 -2.96 -19.08 -6.15
C LEU A 263 -2.54 -19.83 -4.87
N GLY A 264 -1.98 -19.12 -3.90
CA GLY A 264 -1.60 -19.64 -2.60
C GLY A 264 -1.86 -18.68 -1.45
N VAL A 265 -1.35 -18.99 -0.26
CA VAL A 265 -1.45 -18.14 0.94
C VAL A 265 -0.11 -18.04 1.63
N VAL A 266 0.27 -16.82 2.03
CA VAL A 266 1.40 -16.59 2.93
C VAL A 266 0.95 -16.87 4.37
N LEU A 267 1.61 -17.81 5.03
CA LEU A 267 1.24 -18.31 6.34
C LEU A 267 2.40 -18.13 7.34
N SER A 268 2.24 -17.20 8.29
CA SER A 268 3.23 -16.99 9.35
C SER A 268 2.93 -17.79 10.62
N GLY A 269 1.71 -18.30 10.77
CA GLY A 269 1.24 -18.92 12.03
C GLY A 269 0.69 -17.91 13.04
N GLY A 270 0.76 -16.61 12.74
CA GLY A 270 0.01 -15.57 13.45
C GLY A 270 -1.50 -15.68 13.23
N LEU A 271 -2.28 -15.01 14.08
CA LEU A 271 -3.75 -15.08 14.04
C LEU A 271 -4.31 -14.65 12.67
N ASP A 272 -3.79 -13.55 12.11
CA ASP A 272 -4.29 -12.93 10.88
C ASP A 272 -4.10 -13.83 9.66
N SER A 273 -2.86 -14.29 9.43
CA SER A 273 -2.53 -15.18 8.31
C SER A 273 -3.20 -16.54 8.45
N SER A 274 -3.33 -17.06 9.68
CA SER A 274 -4.03 -18.32 9.95
C SER A 274 -5.54 -18.24 9.70
N ALA A 275 -6.18 -17.12 10.06
CA ALA A 275 -7.59 -16.89 9.80
C ALA A 275 -7.87 -16.80 8.30
N VAL A 276 -7.02 -16.07 7.55
CA VAL A 276 -7.10 -16.00 6.09
C VAL A 276 -6.88 -17.38 5.45
N ALA A 277 -5.86 -18.13 5.88
CA ALA A 277 -5.57 -19.46 5.36
C ALA A 277 -6.71 -20.45 5.62
N ALA A 278 -7.31 -20.42 6.81
CA ALA A 278 -8.42 -21.31 7.17
C ALA A 278 -9.65 -21.05 6.29
N LEU A 279 -10.05 -19.78 6.14
CA LEU A 279 -11.18 -19.40 5.28
C LEU A 279 -10.88 -19.68 3.80
N ALA A 280 -9.63 -19.46 3.35
CA ALA A 280 -9.23 -19.76 1.99
C ALA A 280 -9.30 -21.27 1.71
N ALA A 281 -8.84 -22.11 2.64
CA ALA A 281 -8.89 -23.57 2.51
C ALA A 281 -10.34 -24.09 2.46
N GLU A 282 -11.24 -23.49 3.24
CA GLU A 282 -12.67 -23.78 3.22
C GLU A 282 -13.29 -23.50 1.85
N HIS A 283 -13.05 -22.31 1.27
CA HIS A 283 -13.58 -21.93 -0.04
C HIS A 283 -12.91 -22.66 -1.21
N ALA A 284 -11.65 -23.06 -1.08
CA ALA A 284 -10.87 -23.73 -2.13
C ALA A 284 -11.02 -25.26 -2.15
N GLY A 285 -11.81 -25.85 -1.25
CA GLY A 285 -12.03 -27.30 -1.20
C GLY A 285 -10.78 -28.11 -0.85
N GLY A 286 -9.87 -27.55 -0.05
CA GLY A 286 -8.74 -28.27 0.56
C GLY A 286 -7.47 -28.43 -0.29
N ARG A 287 -7.40 -27.88 -1.51
CA ARG A 287 -6.17 -27.90 -2.34
C ARG A 287 -5.55 -26.50 -2.41
N LEU A 288 -5.00 -26.06 -1.28
CA LEU A 288 -4.38 -24.75 -1.14
C LEU A 288 -2.88 -24.89 -0.87
N ARG A 289 -2.07 -24.11 -1.57
CA ARG A 289 -0.63 -24.00 -1.30
C ARG A 289 -0.38 -22.93 -0.25
N THR A 290 0.45 -23.24 0.73
CA THR A 290 0.83 -22.29 1.79
C THR A 290 2.34 -22.13 1.85
N PHE A 291 2.79 -20.90 2.04
CA PHE A 291 4.22 -20.57 2.04
C PHE A 291 4.58 -19.86 3.34
N THR A 292 5.71 -20.21 3.95
CA THR A 292 6.24 -19.53 5.12
C THR A 292 7.75 -19.33 5.01
N VAL A 293 8.28 -18.34 5.72
CA VAL A 293 9.71 -18.13 5.84
C VAL A 293 10.24 -18.88 7.05
N ARG A 294 11.36 -19.59 6.86
CA ARG A 294 12.14 -20.20 7.94
C ARG A 294 13.43 -19.42 8.14
N PHE A 295 13.71 -19.07 9.39
CA PHE A 295 14.95 -18.42 9.78
C PHE A 295 15.82 -19.40 10.58
N ALA A 296 17.14 -19.31 10.41
CA ALA A 296 18.08 -20.10 11.23
C ALA A 296 18.09 -19.68 12.71
N GLU A 297 17.70 -18.43 13.00
CA GLU A 297 17.62 -17.91 14.37
C GLU A 297 16.25 -18.21 15.00
N THR A 298 16.24 -19.08 16.02
CA THR A 298 15.00 -19.55 16.70
C THR A 298 14.11 -18.44 17.27
N GLY A 299 14.67 -17.27 17.59
CA GLY A 299 13.91 -16.13 18.12
C GLY A 299 13.07 -15.36 17.08
N TRP A 300 13.19 -15.71 15.80
CA TRP A 300 12.48 -15.10 14.66
C TRP A 300 11.77 -16.12 13.79
N ASP A 301 11.96 -17.42 14.06
CA ASP A 301 11.39 -18.49 13.27
C ASP A 301 9.96 -18.81 13.71
N GLU A 302 8.98 -18.37 12.91
CA GLU A 302 7.55 -18.66 13.11
C GLU A 302 7.10 -19.92 12.35
N SER A 303 8.00 -20.55 11.57
CA SER A 303 7.69 -21.75 10.77
C SER A 303 7.10 -22.92 11.57
N PRO A 304 7.44 -23.16 12.87
CA PRO A 304 6.79 -24.22 13.63
C PRO A 304 5.28 -24.01 13.81
N TYR A 305 4.84 -22.76 14.01
CA TYR A 305 3.42 -22.42 14.13
C TYR A 305 2.71 -22.52 12.78
N ALA A 306 3.36 -22.04 11.71
CA ALA A 306 2.85 -22.18 10.34
C ALA A 306 2.64 -23.66 9.96
N ARG A 307 3.59 -24.53 10.30
CA ARG A 307 3.51 -25.98 10.07
C ARG A 307 2.35 -26.63 10.82
N GLU A 308 2.09 -26.21 12.06
CA GLU A 308 0.94 -26.70 12.83
C GLU A 308 -0.39 -26.32 12.15
N VAL A 309 -0.53 -25.06 11.74
CA VAL A 309 -1.72 -24.57 11.05
C VAL A 309 -1.91 -25.28 9.71
N ALA A 310 -0.85 -25.39 8.92
CA ALA A 310 -0.86 -26.10 7.64
C ALA A 310 -1.29 -27.57 7.80
N GLY A 311 -0.78 -28.26 8.83
CA GLY A 311 -1.16 -29.64 9.13
C GLY A 311 -2.63 -29.79 9.50
N ARG A 312 -3.20 -28.83 10.24
CA ARG A 312 -4.64 -28.80 10.58
C ARG A 312 -5.52 -28.51 9.36
N LEU A 313 -5.06 -27.67 8.45
CA LEU A 313 -5.80 -27.28 7.24
C LEU A 313 -5.60 -28.26 6.08
N GLY A 314 -4.61 -29.16 6.16
CA GLY A 314 -4.30 -30.12 5.10
C GLY A 314 -3.70 -29.47 3.84
N THR A 315 -3.02 -28.33 3.99
CA THR A 315 -2.47 -27.57 2.85
C THR A 315 -1.14 -28.16 2.35
N GLU A 316 -0.82 -27.96 1.07
CA GLU A 316 0.51 -28.22 0.52
C GLU A 316 1.46 -27.10 0.99
N HIS A 317 2.27 -27.38 2.02
CA HIS A 317 3.05 -26.37 2.75
C HIS A 317 4.52 -26.36 2.33
N THR A 318 5.02 -25.18 2.00
CA THR A 318 6.42 -24.94 1.64
C THR A 318 7.07 -23.97 2.64
N GLU A 319 8.17 -24.41 3.23
CA GLU A 319 9.03 -23.60 4.10
C GLU A 319 10.23 -23.09 3.30
N VAL A 320 10.37 -21.77 3.24
CA VAL A 320 11.42 -21.08 2.48
C VAL A 320 12.55 -20.68 3.41
N ASP A 321 13.72 -21.28 3.23
CA ASP A 321 14.93 -20.90 3.96
C ASP A 321 15.44 -19.53 3.54
N VAL A 322 15.49 -18.60 4.48
CA VAL A 322 16.14 -17.30 4.28
C VAL A 322 17.54 -17.35 4.87
N GLU A 323 18.53 -17.54 4.01
CA GLU A 323 19.95 -17.44 4.37
C GLU A 323 20.38 -15.97 4.51
N PRO A 324 21.37 -15.68 5.37
CA PRO A 324 21.88 -14.32 5.60
C PRO A 324 22.67 -13.71 4.43
N LYS A 325 22.61 -14.28 3.21
CA LYS A 325 23.20 -13.70 1.98
C LYS A 325 22.33 -12.55 1.44
N CYS A 326 21.91 -11.65 2.32
CA CYS A 326 20.91 -10.61 2.08
C CYS A 326 21.39 -9.47 1.17
N VAL A 327 22.66 -9.43 0.77
CA VAL A 327 23.23 -8.28 0.03
C VAL A 327 22.56 -8.09 -1.33
N GLU A 328 22.32 -9.17 -2.07
CA GLU A 328 21.68 -9.11 -3.39
C GLU A 328 20.22 -8.63 -3.30
N ALA A 329 19.48 -9.15 -2.32
CA ALA A 329 18.12 -8.71 -2.05
C ALA A 329 18.09 -7.21 -1.69
N LEU A 330 19.03 -6.74 -0.87
CA LEU A 330 19.12 -5.34 -0.49
C LEU A 330 19.35 -4.42 -1.69
N GLU A 331 20.29 -4.74 -2.59
CA GLU A 331 20.50 -3.89 -3.77
C GLU A 331 19.27 -3.81 -4.67
N THR A 332 18.58 -4.95 -4.85
CA THR A 332 17.34 -5.02 -5.64
C THR A 332 16.24 -4.22 -4.97
N LEU A 333 16.00 -4.42 -3.67
CA LEU A 333 14.98 -3.70 -2.91
C LEU A 333 15.25 -2.19 -2.91
N VAL A 334 16.50 -1.74 -2.72
CA VAL A 334 16.85 -0.31 -2.80
C VAL A 334 16.52 0.27 -4.17
N ARG A 335 16.90 -0.42 -5.25
CA ARG A 335 16.55 0.01 -6.63
C ARG A 335 15.05 0.06 -6.88
N ARG A 336 14.29 -0.91 -6.34
CA ARG A 336 12.84 -1.05 -6.60
C ARG A 336 11.98 -0.11 -5.77
N HIS A 337 12.37 0.22 -4.54
CA HIS A 337 11.67 1.27 -3.77
C HIS A 337 11.84 2.63 -4.46
N GLY A 338 13.01 2.90 -5.04
CA GLY A 338 13.27 4.18 -5.73
C GLY A 338 13.34 5.39 -4.79
N GLU A 339 13.21 5.17 -3.49
CA GLU A 339 13.36 6.15 -2.40
C GLU A 339 13.81 5.42 -1.11
N PRO A 340 14.30 6.15 -0.09
CA PRO A 340 14.74 5.54 1.16
C PRO A 340 13.64 4.79 1.91
N PHE A 341 13.95 3.55 2.33
CA PHE A 341 13.03 2.65 3.01
C PHE A 341 13.78 1.70 3.96
N ALA A 342 13.23 1.43 5.14
CA ALA A 342 13.95 0.76 6.24
C ALA A 342 13.10 -0.25 7.05
N ASP A 343 12.20 -1.01 6.41
CA ASP A 343 11.61 -2.21 7.02
C ASP A 343 12.46 -3.46 6.67
N SER A 344 13.14 -4.02 7.66
CA SER A 344 13.97 -5.22 7.49
C SER A 344 13.20 -6.46 7.04
N SER A 345 11.90 -6.53 7.29
CA SER A 345 11.07 -7.67 6.87
C SER A 345 10.88 -7.74 5.35
N ALA A 346 11.19 -6.66 4.61
CA ALA A 346 11.18 -6.66 3.14
C ALA A 346 12.10 -7.74 2.53
N VAL A 347 13.23 -8.05 3.19
CA VAL A 347 14.15 -9.10 2.74
C VAL A 347 13.50 -10.48 2.82
N ALA A 348 12.77 -10.75 3.90
CA ALA A 348 12.07 -12.02 4.08
C ALA A 348 10.92 -12.16 3.06
N VAL A 349 10.13 -11.10 2.87
CA VAL A 349 9.05 -11.07 1.87
C VAL A 349 9.60 -11.24 0.45
N TYR A 350 10.76 -10.66 0.14
CA TYR A 350 11.42 -10.80 -1.16
C TYR A 350 11.74 -12.27 -1.47
N TYR A 351 12.42 -12.97 -0.57
CA TYR A 351 12.75 -14.38 -0.76
C TYR A 351 11.52 -15.27 -0.76
N LEU A 352 10.55 -15.01 0.12
CA LEU A 352 9.27 -15.71 0.12
C LEU A 352 8.56 -15.58 -1.23
N ALA A 353 8.51 -14.36 -1.77
CA ALA A 353 7.87 -14.10 -3.04
C ALA A 353 8.61 -14.76 -4.21
N ARG A 354 9.95 -14.77 -4.17
CA ARG A 354 10.78 -15.48 -5.15
C ARG A 354 10.41 -16.95 -5.22
N GLU A 355 10.37 -17.62 -4.07
CA GLU A 355 10.06 -19.05 -4.03
C GLU A 355 8.59 -19.32 -4.36
N ALA A 356 7.66 -18.57 -3.77
CA ALA A 356 6.23 -18.74 -4.04
C ALA A 356 5.88 -18.53 -5.53
N ARG A 357 6.58 -17.62 -6.22
CA ARG A 357 6.35 -17.34 -7.63
C ARG A 357 6.57 -18.55 -8.55
N HIS A 358 7.41 -19.51 -8.15
CA HIS A 358 7.60 -20.75 -8.90
C HIS A 358 6.32 -21.59 -9.01
N ASP A 359 5.45 -21.45 -8.02
CA ASP A 359 4.27 -22.29 -7.84
C ASP A 359 2.95 -21.55 -8.07
N VAL A 360 2.91 -20.25 -7.78
CA VAL A 360 1.69 -19.43 -7.83
C VAL A 360 1.96 -18.04 -8.41
N THR A 361 0.95 -17.46 -9.05
CA THR A 361 1.00 -16.06 -9.55
C THR A 361 0.36 -15.10 -8.56
N VAL A 362 -0.54 -15.61 -7.71
CA VAL A 362 -1.29 -14.84 -6.71
C VAL A 362 -1.12 -15.47 -5.34
N ALA A 363 -0.98 -14.65 -4.29
CA ALA A 363 -1.00 -15.10 -2.91
C ALA A 363 -1.94 -14.23 -2.06
N LEU A 364 -2.66 -14.84 -1.11
CA LEU A 364 -3.34 -14.08 -0.06
C LEU A 364 -2.40 -13.88 1.13
N SER A 365 -2.54 -12.74 1.82
CA SER A 365 -1.80 -12.42 3.05
C SER A 365 -2.72 -11.97 4.17
N GLY A 366 -2.19 -11.96 5.40
CA GLY A 366 -2.85 -11.44 6.59
C GLY A 366 -2.59 -9.94 6.86
N ASP A 367 -2.06 -9.19 5.89
CA ASP A 367 -1.72 -7.77 6.11
C ASP A 367 -2.98 -6.94 6.43
N GLY A 368 -2.83 -5.96 7.32
CA GLY A 368 -3.91 -5.09 7.80
C GLY A 368 -4.64 -5.56 9.06
N GLY A 369 -4.34 -6.78 9.54
CA GLY A 369 -4.94 -7.31 10.77
C GLY A 369 -4.57 -6.49 12.01
N ASP A 370 -3.27 -6.26 12.23
CA ASP A 370 -2.79 -5.49 13.36
C ASP A 370 -3.35 -4.05 13.40
N GLU A 371 -3.40 -3.35 12.26
CA GLU A 371 -3.93 -1.98 12.17
C GLU A 371 -5.44 -1.90 12.38
N SER A 372 -6.18 -2.90 11.87
CA SER A 372 -7.65 -2.92 11.96
C SER A 372 -8.14 -3.39 13.34
N PHE A 373 -7.40 -4.28 14.01
CA PHE A 373 -7.80 -4.91 15.27
C PHE A 373 -6.92 -4.53 16.47
N GLY A 374 -5.95 -3.64 16.30
CA GLY A 374 -5.13 -3.11 17.38
C GLY A 374 -4.09 -4.11 17.90
N GLY A 375 -3.57 -4.97 17.02
CA GLY A 375 -2.65 -6.06 17.37
C GLY A 375 -1.27 -5.59 17.85
N TYR A 376 -0.89 -4.34 17.56
CA TYR A 376 0.39 -3.81 18.03
C TYR A 376 0.43 -3.49 19.53
N PRO A 377 1.47 -3.93 20.27
CA PRO A 377 1.63 -3.63 21.70
C PRO A 377 1.61 -2.14 22.06
N ARG A 378 1.90 -1.26 21.10
CA ARG A 378 1.87 0.20 21.28
C ARG A 378 0.46 0.75 21.51
N HIS A 379 -0.59 0.13 20.96
CA HIS A 379 -1.97 0.55 21.21
C HIS A 379 -2.39 0.21 22.65
N ALA A 380 -2.05 -1.00 23.11
CA ALA A 380 -2.23 -1.38 24.50
C ALA A 380 -1.43 -0.46 25.45
N ALA A 381 -0.19 -0.12 25.10
CA ALA A 381 0.61 0.84 25.85
C ALA A 381 -0.05 2.23 25.94
N MET A 382 -0.68 2.70 24.85
CA MET A 382 -1.44 3.96 24.85
C MET A 382 -2.64 3.89 25.78
N ALA A 383 -3.46 2.83 25.68
CA ALA A 383 -4.60 2.60 26.58
C ALA A 383 -4.17 2.55 28.06
N MET A 384 -3.11 1.80 28.37
CA MET A 384 -2.54 1.73 29.72
C MET A 384 -2.07 3.10 30.21
N SER A 385 -1.46 3.91 29.34
CA SER A 385 -0.96 5.23 29.70
C SER A 385 -2.08 6.24 29.99
N GLU A 386 -3.24 6.08 29.34
CA GLU A 386 -4.41 6.93 29.52
C GLU A 386 -5.04 6.74 30.91
N GLY A 387 -5.03 5.50 31.43
CA GLY A 387 -5.51 5.18 32.77
C GLY A 387 -4.63 5.70 33.93
N LEU A 388 -3.44 6.24 33.66
CA LEU A 388 -2.51 6.70 34.69
C LEU A 388 -2.64 8.20 34.99
N ALA A 389 -2.79 8.55 36.27
CA ALA A 389 -2.76 9.93 36.73
C ALA A 389 -1.47 10.66 36.29
N ALA A 390 -1.58 11.94 35.93
CA ALA A 390 -0.46 12.72 35.39
C ALA A 390 0.77 12.78 36.33
N CYS A 391 0.55 12.81 37.64
CA CYS A 391 1.63 12.79 38.63
C CYS A 391 2.42 11.47 38.62
N ILE A 392 1.73 10.34 38.45
CA ILE A 392 2.35 9.01 38.35
C ILE A 392 3.16 8.91 37.05
N ARG A 393 2.56 9.32 35.92
CA ARG A 393 3.23 9.35 34.61
C ARG A 393 4.55 10.13 34.66
N ARG A 394 4.56 11.32 35.26
CA ARG A 394 5.77 12.15 35.39
C ARG A 394 6.86 11.47 36.24
N ARG A 395 6.50 10.85 37.37
CA ARG A 395 7.47 10.13 38.22
C ARG A 395 8.07 8.91 37.51
N LEU A 396 7.24 8.13 36.84
CA LEU A 396 7.67 6.97 36.06
C LEU A 396 8.56 7.36 34.87
N ALA A 397 8.30 8.50 34.24
CA ALA A 397 9.14 8.99 33.14
C ALA A 397 10.55 9.38 33.59
N VAL A 398 10.71 9.93 34.80
CA VAL A 398 12.04 10.19 35.37
C VAL A 398 12.80 8.88 35.60
N LEU A 399 12.12 7.84 36.08
CA LEU A 399 12.72 6.51 36.23
C LEU A 399 13.16 5.95 34.86
N GLY A 400 12.29 6.01 33.86
CA GLY A 400 12.59 5.57 32.50
C GLY A 400 13.82 6.24 31.89
N ARG A 401 13.93 7.57 32.04
CA ARG A 401 15.08 8.34 31.53
C ARG A 401 16.41 8.01 32.22
N ARG A 402 16.36 7.50 33.45
CA ARG A 402 17.56 7.08 34.21
C ARG A 402 17.96 5.62 33.93
N MET A 403 17.11 4.84 33.26
CA MET A 403 17.45 3.45 32.94
C MET A 403 18.50 3.42 31.81
N PRO A 404 19.68 2.81 32.03
CA PRO A 404 20.69 2.68 30.97
C PRO A 404 20.16 1.80 29.83
N PRO A 405 20.50 2.08 28.56
CA PRO A 405 20.21 1.16 27.47
C PRO A 405 20.97 -0.16 27.69
N ARG A 406 20.35 -1.30 27.35
CA ARG A 406 21.01 -2.60 27.39
C ARG A 406 21.27 -3.12 25.97
N PRO A 407 22.41 -3.78 25.70
CA PRO A 407 22.63 -4.47 24.44
C PRO A 407 21.56 -5.55 24.24
N GLY A 408 21.06 -5.71 23.02
CA GLY A 408 20.06 -6.73 22.66
C GLY A 408 18.84 -6.15 21.94
N ARG A 409 18.57 -6.66 20.72
CA ARG A 409 17.58 -6.11 19.78
C ARG A 409 16.11 -6.33 20.18
N LYS A 410 15.78 -7.38 20.96
CA LYS A 410 14.44 -7.64 21.54
C LYS A 410 14.41 -7.52 23.07
N SER A 411 15.12 -6.53 23.62
CA SER A 411 15.22 -6.39 25.07
C SER A 411 13.93 -5.82 25.67
N ARG A 412 13.17 -6.62 26.43
CA ARG A 412 12.02 -6.16 27.26
C ARG A 412 12.40 -4.95 28.13
N TRP A 413 13.68 -4.86 28.51
CA TRP A 413 14.24 -3.72 29.21
C TRP A 413 14.22 -2.43 28.38
N ASN A 414 14.66 -2.48 27.13
CA ASN A 414 14.64 -1.32 26.24
C ASN A 414 13.20 -0.92 25.88
N ALA A 415 12.30 -1.90 25.73
CA ALA A 415 10.87 -1.64 25.56
C ALA A 415 10.27 -0.92 26.78
N ALA A 416 10.56 -1.40 28.00
CA ALA A 416 10.13 -0.75 29.24
C ALA A 416 10.72 0.65 29.39
N ARG A 417 12.01 0.83 29.10
CA ARG A 417 12.69 2.13 29.10
C ARG A 417 11.98 3.12 28.17
N ARG A 418 11.71 2.72 26.92
CA ARG A 418 11.03 3.55 25.92
C ARG A 418 9.61 3.92 26.36
N PHE A 419 8.85 2.92 26.85
CA PHE A 419 7.52 3.14 27.40
C PHE A 419 7.54 4.18 28.52
N LEU A 420 8.33 3.94 29.56
CA LEU A 420 8.40 4.81 30.74
C LEU A 420 8.85 6.23 30.36
N SER A 421 9.92 6.36 29.56
CA SER A 421 10.49 7.67 29.20
C SER A 421 9.50 8.58 28.47
N GLY A 422 8.58 8.02 27.69
CA GLY A 422 7.54 8.75 26.97
C GLY A 422 6.30 9.12 27.79
N LEU A 423 6.11 8.55 29.00
CA LEU A 423 4.87 8.73 29.76
C LEU A 423 4.57 10.20 30.12
N ALA A 424 5.60 11.03 30.29
CA ALA A 424 5.43 12.44 30.63
C ALA A 424 4.96 13.32 29.46
N LEU A 425 5.05 12.83 28.22
CA LEU A 425 4.62 13.58 27.03
C LEU A 425 3.10 13.57 26.89
N ASP A 426 2.56 14.58 26.21
CA ASP A 426 1.16 14.54 25.76
C ASP A 426 0.91 13.33 24.86
N PRO A 427 -0.34 12.84 24.74
CA PRO A 427 -0.58 11.54 24.11
C PRO A 427 -0.07 11.40 22.67
N LEU A 428 -0.24 12.42 21.82
CA LEU A 428 0.22 12.35 20.44
C LEU A 428 1.77 12.44 20.33
N PRO A 429 2.47 13.39 20.99
CA PRO A 429 3.94 13.35 21.09
C PRO A 429 4.49 12.08 21.75
N ARG A 430 3.78 11.49 22.72
CA ARG A 430 4.13 10.20 23.33
C ARG A 430 4.11 9.08 22.28
N TYR A 431 3.04 9.01 21.49
CA TYR A 431 2.92 8.03 20.43
C TYR A 431 4.06 8.19 19.41
N LEU A 432 4.37 9.43 19.01
CA LEU A 432 5.48 9.75 18.13
C LEU A 432 6.81 9.24 18.70
N ALA A 433 7.10 9.50 19.97
CA ALA A 433 8.32 9.05 20.63
C ALA A 433 8.43 7.52 20.71
N TRP A 434 7.31 6.80 20.80
CA TRP A 434 7.30 5.34 20.82
C TRP A 434 7.45 4.72 19.42
N ARG A 435 7.04 5.44 18.37
CA ARG A 435 7.10 4.99 16.99
C ARG A 435 8.38 5.38 16.25
N SER A 436 9.02 6.48 16.64
CA SER A 436 10.20 7.02 15.95
C SER A 436 11.45 6.14 16.15
N LEU A 437 12.26 6.03 15.10
CA LEU A 437 13.59 5.42 15.11
C LEU A 437 14.60 6.34 15.78
N PHE A 438 14.57 7.62 15.42
CA PHE A 438 15.41 8.69 15.97
C PHE A 438 14.54 9.81 16.54
N SER A 439 14.94 10.38 17.68
CA SER A 439 14.31 11.59 18.23
C SER A 439 14.75 12.84 17.46
N SER A 440 14.07 13.97 17.66
CA SER A 440 14.50 15.24 17.05
C SER A 440 15.93 15.62 17.43
N ASP A 441 16.35 15.35 18.67
CA ASP A 441 17.70 15.62 19.15
C ASP A 441 18.72 14.68 18.51
N ASP A 442 18.37 13.39 18.35
CA ASP A 442 19.24 12.43 17.66
C ASP A 442 19.42 12.83 16.19
N LEU A 443 18.35 13.27 15.53
CA LEU A 443 18.41 13.72 14.13
C LEU A 443 19.27 14.96 13.98
N ALA A 444 19.08 15.98 14.83
CA ALA A 444 19.89 17.20 14.80
C ALA A 444 21.39 16.93 15.06
N ALA A 445 21.71 15.87 15.82
CA ALA A 445 23.09 15.44 16.04
C ALA A 445 23.66 14.55 14.89
N LEU A 446 22.79 13.91 14.11
CA LEU A 446 23.17 12.98 13.05
C LEU A 446 23.44 13.68 11.71
N VAL A 447 22.73 14.76 11.42
CA VAL A 447 22.79 15.45 10.12
C VAL A 447 23.64 16.72 10.18
N ALA A 448 24.12 17.18 9.02
CA ALA A 448 24.86 18.43 8.92
C ALA A 448 23.95 19.64 9.26
N PRO A 449 24.46 20.72 9.88
CA PRO A 449 23.61 21.84 10.34
C PRO A 449 22.82 22.56 9.24
N ASP A 450 23.37 22.65 8.04
CA ASP A 450 22.74 23.20 6.84
C ASP A 450 21.57 22.33 6.36
N PHE A 451 21.75 21.00 6.40
CA PHE A 451 20.68 20.05 6.09
C PHE A 451 19.59 20.02 7.17
N ALA A 452 19.96 20.17 8.44
CA ALA A 452 19.03 20.12 9.58
C ALA A 452 17.91 21.15 9.47
N ALA A 453 18.23 22.36 9.02
CA ALA A 453 17.28 23.46 8.94
C ALA A 453 16.11 23.15 8.00
N GLU A 454 16.39 22.50 6.87
CA GLU A 454 15.37 22.10 5.89
C GLU A 454 14.71 20.77 6.31
N ALA A 455 15.51 19.75 6.65
CA ALA A 455 15.03 18.41 6.94
C ALA A 455 14.16 18.30 8.22
N LEU A 456 14.31 19.24 9.15
CA LEU A 456 13.59 19.28 10.42
C LEU A 456 12.61 20.46 10.52
N ALA A 457 12.31 21.12 9.40
CA ALA A 457 11.42 22.28 9.36
C ALA A 457 9.96 21.93 9.70
N ASP A 458 9.50 20.76 9.28
CA ASP A 458 8.10 20.36 9.40
C ASP A 458 7.78 19.73 10.77
N ASP A 459 6.60 20.05 11.33
CA ASP A 459 6.08 19.37 12.52
C ASP A 459 5.49 18.00 12.11
N PRO A 460 6.13 16.87 12.47
CA PRO A 460 5.63 15.54 12.11
C PRO A 460 4.24 15.24 12.71
N LEU A 461 3.83 15.99 13.73
CA LEU A 461 2.53 15.83 14.38
C LEU A 461 1.39 16.47 13.58
N GLU A 462 1.64 17.48 12.75
CA GLU A 462 0.57 18.20 12.04
C GLU A 462 -0.23 17.25 11.17
N ARG A 463 0.47 16.41 10.41
CA ARG A 463 -0.12 15.35 9.61
C ARG A 463 -0.98 14.40 10.44
N TRP A 464 -0.47 13.93 11.57
CA TRP A 464 -1.23 13.01 12.44
C TRP A 464 -2.45 13.68 13.09
N ARG A 465 -2.39 14.98 13.41
CA ARG A 465 -3.54 15.76 13.88
C ARG A 465 -4.66 15.78 12.84
N VAL A 466 -4.32 15.90 11.56
CA VAL A 466 -5.31 15.81 10.45
C VAL A 466 -5.94 14.42 10.38
N LEU A 467 -5.13 13.35 10.49
CA LEU A 467 -5.65 11.96 10.38
C LEU A 467 -6.64 11.60 11.49
N ILE A 468 -6.43 12.11 12.70
CA ILE A 468 -7.29 11.82 13.86
C ILE A 468 -8.34 12.91 14.12
N ARG A 469 -8.49 13.88 13.22
CA ARG A 469 -9.53 14.91 13.33
C ARG A 469 -10.89 14.23 13.54
N ASP A 470 -11.73 14.81 14.39
CA ASP A 470 -13.07 14.28 14.70
C ASP A 470 -13.07 12.92 15.44
N LEU A 471 -11.92 12.43 15.93
CA LEU A 471 -11.82 11.27 16.83
C LEU A 471 -11.60 11.71 18.29
N ASP A 472 -11.91 12.96 18.62
CA ASP A 472 -11.62 13.55 19.94
C ASP A 472 -12.41 12.94 21.10
N ALA A 473 -13.50 12.24 20.81
CA ALA A 473 -14.26 11.50 21.80
C ALA A 473 -13.76 10.05 22.00
N ARG A 474 -12.83 9.57 21.16
CA ARG A 474 -12.33 8.19 21.20
C ARG A 474 -11.14 8.05 22.17
N PRO A 475 -10.98 6.87 22.78
CA PRO A 475 -9.76 6.51 23.51
C PRO A 475 -8.51 6.66 22.63
N TRP A 476 -7.35 6.87 23.25
CA TRP A 476 -6.13 7.08 22.47
C TRP A 476 -5.68 5.83 21.69
N ALA A 477 -6.06 4.63 22.14
CA ALA A 477 -5.81 3.40 21.37
C ALA A 477 -6.43 3.51 19.97
N ASP A 478 -7.73 3.80 19.87
CA ASP A 478 -8.45 3.96 18.60
C ASP A 478 -7.85 5.05 17.71
N ARG A 479 -7.48 6.20 18.29
CA ARG A 479 -6.86 7.30 17.52
C ARG A 479 -5.54 6.85 16.91
N THR A 480 -4.72 6.13 17.68
CA THR A 480 -3.43 5.63 17.17
C THR A 480 -3.59 4.49 16.17
N MET A 481 -4.63 3.66 16.30
CA MET A 481 -5.01 2.70 15.24
C MET A 481 -5.39 3.42 13.96
N ALA A 482 -6.17 4.51 14.05
CA ALA A 482 -6.52 5.33 12.89
C ALA A 482 -5.31 6.00 12.23
N ILE A 483 -4.29 6.39 13.01
CA ILE A 483 -3.00 6.85 12.47
C ILE A 483 -2.33 5.71 11.72
N ASP A 484 -2.18 4.55 12.35
CA ASP A 484 -1.46 3.43 11.73
C ASP A 484 -2.15 2.94 10.45
N LEU A 485 -3.48 2.86 10.45
CA LEU A 485 -4.28 2.45 9.29
C LEU A 485 -4.14 3.42 8.09
N GLN A 486 -4.05 4.72 8.35
CA GLN A 486 -4.01 5.76 7.31
C GLN A 486 -2.59 6.19 6.92
N ASP A 487 -1.59 5.89 7.74
CA ASP A 487 -0.21 6.33 7.55
C ASP A 487 0.78 5.16 7.50
N TYR A 488 0.90 4.41 8.59
CA TYR A 488 1.91 3.35 8.69
C TYR A 488 1.65 2.21 7.70
N LEU A 489 0.41 1.71 7.65
CA LEU A 489 0.00 0.63 6.75
C LEU A 489 0.29 0.96 5.27
N PRO A 490 -0.22 2.06 4.68
CA PRO A 490 -0.01 2.34 3.25
C PRO A 490 1.43 2.68 2.88
N ASN A 491 2.21 3.26 3.79
CA ASN A 491 3.54 3.79 3.48
C ASN A 491 4.69 2.86 3.90
N ASP A 492 4.45 1.90 4.80
CA ASP A 492 5.43 0.93 5.27
C ASP A 492 5.03 -0.51 4.94
N CYS A 493 3.98 -1.02 5.59
CA CYS A 493 3.57 -2.42 5.47
C CYS A 493 3.22 -2.81 4.01
N LEU A 494 2.31 -2.06 3.38
CA LEU A 494 1.83 -2.35 2.02
C LEU A 494 2.87 -2.00 0.97
N ALA A 495 3.65 -0.93 1.17
CA ALA A 495 4.75 -0.55 0.29
C ALA A 495 5.81 -1.66 0.24
N LYS A 496 6.23 -2.18 1.41
CA LYS A 496 7.12 -3.33 1.51
C LYS A 496 6.58 -4.51 0.73
N VAL A 497 5.33 -4.92 1.01
CA VAL A 497 4.76 -6.14 0.44
C VAL A 497 4.68 -6.01 -1.08
N ASP A 498 4.18 -4.87 -1.57
CA ASP A 498 4.09 -4.61 -3.01
C ASP A 498 5.48 -4.61 -3.68
N VAL A 499 6.46 -3.86 -3.17
CA VAL A 499 7.79 -3.79 -3.79
C VAL A 499 8.50 -5.14 -3.76
N ALA A 500 8.47 -5.83 -2.62
CA ALA A 500 9.16 -7.11 -2.46
C ALA A 500 8.50 -8.23 -3.28
N SER A 501 7.16 -8.30 -3.32
CA SER A 501 6.45 -9.33 -4.08
C SER A 501 6.49 -9.08 -5.58
N MET A 502 6.34 -7.81 -6.00
CA MET A 502 6.34 -7.44 -7.40
C MET A 502 7.74 -7.44 -8.02
N ALA A 503 8.82 -7.47 -7.23
CA ALA A 503 10.16 -7.77 -7.75
C ALA A 503 10.23 -9.14 -8.45
N HIS A 504 9.31 -10.04 -8.13
CA HIS A 504 9.17 -11.37 -8.72
C HIS A 504 7.82 -11.54 -9.47
N GLY A 505 7.04 -10.49 -9.69
CA GLY A 505 5.74 -10.61 -10.36
C GLY A 505 4.76 -11.52 -9.60
N LEU A 506 4.76 -11.47 -8.26
CA LEU A 506 3.78 -12.16 -7.40
C LEU A 506 2.75 -11.15 -6.87
N GLU A 507 1.49 -11.34 -7.23
CA GLU A 507 0.39 -10.51 -6.72
C GLU A 507 -0.01 -10.92 -5.31
N VAL A 508 0.09 -10.01 -4.34
CA VAL A 508 -0.40 -10.24 -2.97
C VAL A 508 -1.75 -9.53 -2.75
N ARG A 509 -2.70 -10.25 -2.17
CA ARG A 509 -4.08 -9.79 -1.86
C ARG A 509 -4.33 -9.89 -0.36
N SER A 510 -4.84 -8.83 0.26
CA SER A 510 -5.07 -8.81 1.72
C SER A 510 -6.57 -8.72 2.03
N PRO A 511 -7.22 -9.83 2.45
CA PRO A 511 -8.66 -9.85 2.78
C PRO A 511 -9.05 -8.96 3.96
N LEU A 512 -8.15 -8.76 4.92
CA LEU A 512 -8.40 -7.93 6.11
C LEU A 512 -8.47 -6.42 5.78
N LEU A 513 -8.11 -6.03 4.55
CA LEU A 513 -8.22 -4.65 4.05
C LEU A 513 -9.55 -4.38 3.31
N ASP A 514 -10.51 -5.30 3.38
CA ASP A 514 -11.85 -5.04 2.86
C ASP A 514 -12.54 -3.94 3.69
N HIS A 515 -13.08 -2.93 3.02
CA HIS A 515 -13.61 -1.74 3.69
C HIS A 515 -15.05 -1.90 4.21
N ARG A 516 -15.69 -3.05 3.96
CA ARG A 516 -17.12 -3.30 4.18
C ARG A 516 -17.44 -3.88 5.55
#